data_AF-A0A3B0CCE9-F1
#
_entry.id   AF-A0A3B0CCE9-F1
#
_cell.length_a   1.000
_cell.length_b   1.000
_cell.length_c   1.000
_cell.angle_alpha   90.00
_cell.angle_beta   90.00
_cell.angle_gamma   90.00
#
_symmetry.space_group_name_H-M   'P 1'
#
loop_
_entity.id
_entity.type
_entity.pdbx_description
1 polymer ?
#
loop_
_entity_poly.entity_id
_entity_poly.type
_entity_poly.pdbx_seq_one_letter_code
_entity_poly.pdbx_strand_id
1 'polypeptide(L)'
;MKKTLVLVMLLAGATVMAQKGQKNHHREAMKDLTPEQIATLHTKKMTLALDLSDTQQKQVQVLNLENAKLRKAKMEERKARKESGDSKKPTSEERYELQLEHLDNQIAHKAEIKAILSPEQYEKWEKLHFHKRKMRGKERSEGKRGRR
;
A
#
# COMPACT_ATOMS: atom_id res chain seq x y z
N MET A 1 18.47 35.14 40.67
CA MET A 1 18.26 34.51 39.34
C MET A 1 19.51 33.72 38.94
N LYS A 2 19.54 32.41 39.18
CA LYS A 2 20.60 31.48 38.70
C LYS A 2 20.23 29.99 38.84
N LYS A 3 18.96 29.67 39.10
CA LYS A 3 18.47 28.28 39.30
C LYS A 3 17.30 27.89 38.39
N THR A 4 16.77 28.82 37.59
CA THR A 4 15.66 28.57 36.65
C THR A 4 16.13 28.16 35.25
N LEU A 5 17.39 28.41 34.90
CA LEU A 5 17.95 28.07 33.58
C LEU A 5 18.19 26.55 33.40
N VAL A 6 18.40 25.80 34.50
CA VAL A 6 18.67 24.35 34.42
C VAL A 6 17.38 23.55 34.22
N LEU A 7 16.24 24.02 34.73
CA LEU A 7 14.96 23.33 34.62
C LEU A 7 14.39 23.36 33.18
N VAL A 8 14.66 24.43 32.44
CA VAL A 8 14.23 24.58 31.03
C VAL A 8 15.06 23.69 30.10
N MET A 9 16.32 23.42 30.44
CA MET A 9 17.21 22.54 29.66
C MET A 9 16.84 21.05 29.79
N LEU A 10 16.18 20.65 30.88
CA LEU A 10 15.71 19.27 31.11
C LEU A 10 14.41 18.95 30.36
N LEU A 11 13.54 19.94 30.14
CA LEU A 11 12.29 19.76 29.39
C LEU A 11 12.48 19.73 27.87
N ALA A 12 13.61 20.26 27.36
CA ALA A 12 13.94 20.23 25.94
C ALA A 12 14.47 18.86 25.45
N GLY A 13 14.87 17.95 26.35
CA GLY A 13 15.41 16.63 25.98
C GLY A 13 14.34 15.57 25.66
N ALA A 14 13.10 15.74 26.15
CA ALA A 14 12.07 14.72 26.04
C ALA A 14 11.30 14.72 24.70
N THR A 15 11.43 15.76 23.88
CA THR A 15 10.64 15.90 22.63
C THR A 15 11.26 15.20 21.42
N VAL A 16 12.53 14.77 21.49
CA VAL A 16 13.26 14.20 20.34
C VAL A 16 12.92 12.71 20.08
N MET A 17 12.36 11.97 21.04
CA MET A 17 12.04 10.54 20.84
C MET A 17 10.61 10.25 20.36
N ALA A 18 9.72 11.24 20.25
CA ALA A 18 8.30 10.98 20.00
C ALA A 18 7.92 10.82 18.51
N GLN A 19 8.77 11.20 17.55
CA GLN A 19 8.39 11.22 16.12
C GLN A 19 8.63 9.91 15.34
N LYS A 20 9.21 8.87 15.94
CA LYS A 20 9.64 7.66 15.19
C LYS A 20 8.66 6.47 15.24
N GLY A 21 7.64 6.46 16.12
CA GLY A 21 6.84 5.25 16.39
C GLY A 21 5.52 5.11 15.61
N GLN A 22 4.82 6.19 15.29
CA GLN A 22 3.39 6.08 14.97
C GLN A 22 3.05 5.61 13.54
N LYS A 23 3.97 5.75 12.57
CA LYS A 23 3.70 5.39 11.16
C LYS A 23 3.81 3.88 10.85
N ASN A 24 4.31 3.07 11.79
CA ASN A 24 4.62 1.65 11.54
C ASN A 24 3.57 0.65 12.06
N HIS A 25 2.82 0.97 13.13
CA HIS A 25 1.90 0.02 13.75
C HIS A 25 0.81 -0.50 12.80
N HIS A 26 0.20 0.36 12.00
CA HIS A 26 -0.84 -0.07 11.05
C HIS A 26 -0.25 -0.92 9.91
N ARG A 27 1.03 -0.71 9.57
CA ARG A 27 1.71 -1.44 8.51
C ARG A 27 2.20 -2.80 8.98
N GLU A 28 2.51 -2.95 10.26
CA GLU A 28 2.81 -4.24 10.90
C GLU A 28 1.56 -5.08 11.11
N ALA A 29 0.47 -4.51 11.62
CA ALA A 29 -0.79 -5.24 11.82
C ALA A 29 -1.37 -5.85 10.51
N MET A 30 -1.00 -5.31 9.36
CA MET A 30 -1.40 -5.83 8.04
C MET A 30 -0.46 -6.91 7.49
N LYS A 31 0.73 -7.12 8.06
CA LYS A 31 1.67 -8.16 7.61
C LYS A 31 1.22 -9.56 8.02
N ASP A 32 0.48 -9.66 9.12
CA ASP A 32 0.11 -10.94 9.74
C ASP A 32 -1.20 -11.51 9.21
N LEU A 33 -1.88 -10.80 8.30
CA LEU A 33 -3.13 -11.27 7.71
C LEU A 33 -2.88 -12.37 6.66
N THR A 34 -3.74 -13.37 6.67
CA THR A 34 -3.82 -14.39 5.61
C THR A 34 -4.31 -13.77 4.30
N PRO A 35 -3.96 -14.35 3.13
CA PRO A 35 -4.52 -13.92 1.85
C PRO A 35 -6.05 -13.86 1.83
N GLU A 36 -6.71 -14.79 2.52
CA GLU A 36 -8.16 -14.89 2.64
C GLU A 36 -8.75 -13.73 3.47
N GLN A 37 -8.12 -13.37 4.59
CA GLN A 37 -8.51 -12.19 5.38
C GLN A 37 -8.30 -10.90 4.61
N ILE A 38 -7.18 -10.78 3.89
CA ILE A 38 -6.89 -9.62 3.03
C ILE A 38 -7.96 -9.51 1.95
N ALA A 39 -8.27 -10.60 1.26
CA ALA A 39 -9.27 -10.63 0.21
C ALA A 39 -10.65 -10.20 0.74
N THR A 40 -11.07 -10.78 1.86
CA THR A 40 -12.35 -10.46 2.52
C THR A 40 -12.44 -8.98 2.90
N LEU A 41 -11.38 -8.44 3.51
CA LEU A 41 -11.32 -7.03 3.91
C LEU A 41 -11.37 -6.10 2.70
N HIS A 42 -10.64 -6.42 1.64
CA HIS A 42 -10.67 -5.65 0.40
C HIS A 42 -12.03 -5.68 -0.29
N THR A 43 -12.67 -6.86 -0.36
CA THR A 43 -14.03 -7.01 -0.89
C THR A 43 -15.00 -6.16 -0.10
N LYS A 44 -15.04 -6.29 1.24
CA LYS A 44 -15.96 -5.50 2.09
C LYS A 44 -15.75 -4.00 1.95
N LYS A 45 -14.50 -3.53 1.84
CA LYS A 45 -14.22 -2.11 1.59
C LYS A 45 -14.72 -1.66 0.22
N MET A 46 -14.61 -2.51 -0.80
CA MET A 46 -15.13 -2.18 -2.12
C MET A 46 -16.66 -2.23 -2.16
N THR A 47 -17.30 -3.18 -1.45
CA THR A 47 -18.74 -3.19 -1.20
C THR A 47 -19.21 -1.90 -0.56
N LEU A 48 -18.56 -1.47 0.52
CA LEU A 48 -18.91 -0.22 1.21
C LEU A 48 -18.76 1.02 0.30
N ALA A 49 -17.80 1.00 -0.62
CA ALA A 49 -17.55 2.14 -1.49
C ALA A 49 -18.46 2.16 -2.73
N LEU A 50 -18.87 1.02 -3.25
CA LEU A 50 -19.51 0.87 -4.56
C LEU A 50 -20.88 0.19 -4.51
N ASP A 51 -21.34 -0.20 -3.32
CA ASP A 51 -22.61 -0.89 -3.10
C ASP A 51 -22.72 -2.17 -3.94
N LEU A 52 -21.70 -3.03 -3.85
CA LEU A 52 -21.61 -4.27 -4.63
C LEU A 52 -22.73 -5.26 -4.27
N SER A 53 -23.35 -5.86 -5.28
CA SER A 53 -24.30 -6.97 -5.08
C SER A 53 -23.60 -8.23 -4.55
N ASP A 54 -24.35 -9.18 -4.00
CA ASP A 54 -23.79 -10.44 -3.50
C ASP A 54 -23.04 -11.24 -4.56
N THR A 55 -23.49 -11.19 -5.82
CA THR A 55 -22.81 -11.83 -6.95
C THR A 55 -21.49 -11.15 -7.26
N GLN A 56 -21.48 -9.82 -7.32
CA GLN A 56 -20.26 -9.02 -7.52
C GLN A 56 -19.26 -9.23 -6.40
N GLN A 57 -19.72 -9.27 -5.13
CA GLN A 57 -18.85 -9.49 -3.97
C GLN A 57 -18.11 -10.83 -4.06
N LYS A 58 -18.79 -11.91 -4.47
CA LYS A 58 -18.15 -13.22 -4.66
C LYS A 58 -17.08 -13.19 -5.75
N GLN A 59 -17.39 -12.61 -6.91
CA GLN A 59 -16.44 -12.50 -8.03
C GLN A 59 -15.21 -11.66 -7.64
N VAL A 60 -15.45 -10.53 -6.99
CA VAL A 60 -14.40 -9.65 -6.46
C VAL A 60 -13.55 -10.35 -5.41
N GLN A 61 -14.15 -11.16 -4.54
CA GLN A 61 -13.41 -11.86 -3.49
C GLN A 61 -12.45 -12.91 -4.08
N VAL A 62 -12.85 -13.63 -5.12
CA VAL A 62 -11.97 -14.56 -5.85
C VAL A 62 -10.79 -13.78 -6.43
N LEU A 63 -11.06 -12.71 -7.16
CA LEU A 63 -10.05 -11.85 -7.76
C LEU A 63 -9.11 -11.23 -6.71
N ASN A 64 -9.64 -10.78 -5.57
CA ASN A 64 -8.83 -10.24 -4.48
C ASN A 64 -7.97 -11.31 -3.80
N LEU A 65 -8.45 -12.56 -3.73
CA LEU A 65 -7.72 -13.68 -3.16
C LEU A 65 -6.50 -14.04 -4.00
N GLU A 66 -6.68 -14.16 -5.31
CA GLU A 66 -5.58 -14.43 -6.25
C GLU A 66 -4.53 -13.33 -6.18
N ASN A 67 -4.97 -12.07 -6.18
CA ASN A 67 -4.09 -10.92 -6.01
C ASN A 67 -3.35 -10.92 -4.66
N ALA A 68 -4.02 -11.32 -3.57
CA ALA A 68 -3.40 -11.40 -2.26
C ALA A 68 -2.34 -12.52 -2.19
N LYS A 69 -2.63 -13.70 -2.78
CA LYS A 69 -1.69 -14.82 -2.88
C LYS A 69 -0.46 -14.43 -3.70
N LEU A 70 -0.66 -13.83 -4.87
CA LEU A 70 0.45 -13.35 -5.72
C LEU A 70 1.32 -12.33 -4.99
N ARG A 71 0.71 -11.38 -4.27
CA ARG A 71 1.44 -10.39 -3.48
C ARG A 71 2.24 -11.02 -2.34
N LYS A 72 1.66 -12.01 -1.65
CA LYS A 72 2.35 -12.74 -0.57
C LYS A 72 3.55 -13.50 -1.12
N ALA A 73 3.38 -14.24 -2.22
CA ALA A 73 4.48 -14.95 -2.89
C ALA A 73 5.61 -13.99 -3.30
N LYS A 74 5.30 -12.89 -4.00
CA LYS A 74 6.28 -11.85 -4.39
C LYS A 74 6.92 -11.16 -3.17
N MET A 75 6.27 -11.17 -2.00
CA MET A 75 6.82 -10.59 -0.76
C MET A 75 7.82 -11.55 -0.11
N GLU A 76 7.47 -12.83 0.01
CA GLU A 76 8.37 -13.86 0.53
C GLU A 76 9.61 -14.04 -0.35
N GLU A 77 9.45 -14.05 -1.68
CA GLU A 77 10.58 -14.12 -2.62
C GLU A 77 11.56 -12.95 -2.42
N ARG A 78 11.03 -11.73 -2.25
CA ARG A 78 11.84 -10.55 -1.94
C ARG A 78 12.48 -10.61 -0.56
N LYS A 79 11.84 -11.24 0.41
CA LYS A 79 12.38 -11.41 1.77
C LYS A 79 13.55 -12.40 1.74
N ALA A 80 13.36 -13.56 1.10
CA ALA A 80 14.41 -14.55 0.90
C ALA A 80 15.63 -13.97 0.17
N ARG A 81 15.42 -13.21 -0.92
CA ARG A 81 16.53 -12.55 -1.64
C ARG A 81 17.29 -11.51 -0.81
N LYS A 82 16.62 -10.87 0.16
CA LYS A 82 17.29 -9.95 1.09
C LYS A 82 18.10 -10.70 2.13
N GLU A 83 17.55 -11.79 2.67
CA GLU A 83 18.19 -12.62 3.69
C GLU A 83 19.41 -13.37 3.13
N SER A 84 19.35 -13.81 1.87
CA SER A 84 20.47 -14.48 1.19
C SER A 84 21.63 -13.54 0.80
N GLY A 85 21.47 -12.23 0.96
CA GLY A 85 22.46 -11.23 0.52
C GLY A 85 22.54 -11.04 -1.00
N ASP A 86 21.76 -11.77 -1.80
CA ASP A 86 21.71 -11.68 -3.27
C ASP A 86 20.86 -10.50 -3.77
N SER A 87 20.97 -9.37 -3.07
CA SER A 87 20.25 -8.15 -3.40
C SER A 87 20.98 -7.35 -4.48
N LYS A 88 21.13 -7.95 -5.67
CA LYS A 88 21.62 -7.23 -6.85
C LYS A 88 20.59 -6.19 -7.29
N LYS A 89 21.06 -4.98 -7.59
CA LYS A 89 20.21 -3.96 -8.21
C LYS A 89 19.90 -4.41 -9.64
N PRO A 90 18.63 -4.39 -10.07
CA PRO A 90 18.30 -4.81 -11.43
C PRO A 90 18.95 -3.89 -12.45
N THR A 91 19.34 -4.44 -13.60
CA THR A 91 19.90 -3.71 -14.75
C THR A 91 18.87 -2.76 -15.35
N SER A 92 19.26 -1.96 -16.36
CA SER A 92 18.30 -1.06 -17.00
C SER A 92 17.21 -1.83 -17.74
N GLU A 93 17.60 -2.88 -18.44
CA GLU A 93 16.76 -3.78 -19.21
C GLU A 93 15.82 -4.56 -18.27
N GLU A 94 16.35 -5.14 -17.19
CA GLU A 94 15.52 -5.84 -16.19
C GLU A 94 14.51 -4.89 -15.54
N ARG A 95 14.87 -3.62 -15.28
CA ARG A 95 13.92 -2.62 -14.77
C ARG A 95 12.82 -2.30 -15.78
N TYR A 96 13.13 -2.28 -17.06
CA TYR A 96 12.15 -2.04 -18.12
C TYR A 96 11.15 -3.20 -18.20
N GLU A 97 11.64 -4.44 -18.24
CA GLU A 97 10.78 -5.63 -18.25
C GLU A 97 9.89 -5.72 -17.01
N LEU A 98 10.44 -5.46 -15.83
CA LEU A 98 9.65 -5.40 -14.59
C LEU A 98 8.59 -4.30 -14.61
N GLN A 99 8.83 -3.19 -15.33
CA GLN A 99 7.83 -2.15 -15.51
C GLN A 99 6.73 -2.57 -16.48
N LEU A 100 7.08 -3.23 -17.59
CA LEU A 100 6.11 -3.79 -18.53
C LEU A 100 5.22 -4.81 -17.83
N GLU A 101 5.80 -5.82 -17.16
CA GLU A 101 5.04 -6.83 -16.42
C GLU A 101 4.12 -6.19 -15.38
N HIS A 102 4.59 -5.12 -14.71
CA HIS A 102 3.75 -4.41 -13.75
C HIS A 102 2.57 -3.69 -14.40
N LEU A 103 2.77 -3.06 -15.56
CA LEU A 103 1.72 -2.37 -16.30
C LEU A 103 0.71 -3.38 -16.86
N ASP A 104 1.17 -4.50 -17.42
CA ASP A 104 0.29 -5.55 -17.95
C ASP A 104 -0.59 -6.14 -16.85
N ASN A 105 -0.02 -6.43 -15.67
CA ASN A 105 -0.78 -6.86 -14.50
C ASN A 105 -1.83 -5.83 -14.08
N GLN A 106 -1.52 -4.52 -14.17
CA GLN A 106 -2.51 -3.47 -13.87
C GLN A 106 -3.62 -3.42 -14.91
N ILE A 107 -3.29 -3.60 -16.19
CA ILE A 107 -4.24 -3.61 -17.29
C ILE A 107 -5.19 -4.80 -17.16
N ALA A 108 -4.66 -6.01 -16.94
CA ALA A 108 -5.45 -7.22 -16.73
C ALA A 108 -6.40 -7.08 -15.54
N HIS A 109 -5.88 -6.67 -14.38
CA HIS A 109 -6.70 -6.44 -13.18
C HIS A 109 -7.80 -5.40 -13.40
N LYS A 110 -7.49 -4.31 -14.12
CA LYS A 110 -8.47 -3.27 -14.46
C LYS A 110 -9.57 -3.83 -15.37
N ALA A 111 -9.22 -4.68 -16.33
CA ALA A 111 -10.18 -5.32 -17.22
C ALA A 111 -11.10 -6.29 -16.45
N GLU A 112 -10.55 -7.11 -15.56
CA GLU A 112 -11.33 -8.03 -14.73
C GLU A 112 -12.31 -7.30 -13.81
N ILE A 113 -11.89 -6.23 -13.14
CA ILE A 113 -12.78 -5.39 -12.32
C ILE A 113 -13.86 -4.75 -13.18
N LYS A 114 -13.51 -4.25 -14.38
CA LYS A 114 -14.49 -3.66 -15.31
C LYS A 114 -15.55 -4.68 -15.75
N ALA A 115 -15.20 -5.96 -15.85
CA ALA A 115 -16.15 -7.01 -16.20
C ALA A 115 -17.15 -7.33 -15.07
N ILE A 116 -16.82 -7.01 -13.81
CA ILE A 116 -17.68 -7.29 -12.65
C ILE A 116 -18.57 -6.09 -12.29
N LEU A 117 -18.05 -4.87 -12.45
CA LEU A 117 -18.73 -3.64 -12.04
C LEU A 117 -19.69 -3.12 -13.11
N SER A 118 -20.77 -2.46 -12.68
CA SER A 118 -21.58 -1.63 -13.58
C SER A 118 -20.77 -0.42 -14.08
N PRO A 119 -21.18 0.24 -15.19
CA PRO A 119 -20.49 1.42 -15.68
C PRO A 119 -20.33 2.53 -14.63
N GLU A 120 -21.37 2.77 -13.83
CA GLU A 120 -21.39 3.79 -12.78
C GLU A 120 -20.46 3.42 -11.61
N GLN A 121 -20.50 2.15 -11.17
CA GLN A 121 -19.61 1.63 -10.13
C GLN A 121 -18.15 1.70 -10.58
N TYR A 122 -17.89 1.38 -11.84
CA TYR A 122 -16.56 1.40 -12.42
C TYR A 122 -16.00 2.83 -12.51
N GLU A 123 -16.81 3.82 -12.90
CA GLU A 123 -16.39 5.22 -12.90
C GLU A 123 -16.04 5.72 -11.48
N LYS A 124 -16.88 5.35 -10.49
CA LYS A 124 -16.61 5.65 -9.07
C LYS A 124 -15.32 4.99 -8.60
N TRP A 125 -15.11 3.72 -8.97
CA TRP A 125 -13.88 2.97 -8.70
C TRP A 125 -12.66 3.66 -9.30
N GLU A 126 -12.71 4.07 -10.57
CA GLU A 126 -11.61 4.79 -11.23
C GLU A 126 -11.29 6.10 -10.50
N LYS A 127 -12.30 6.90 -10.16
CA LYS A 127 -12.11 8.16 -9.40
C LYS A 127 -11.42 7.91 -8.07
N LEU A 128 -11.87 6.91 -7.30
CA LEU A 128 -11.24 6.53 -6.03
C LEU A 128 -9.79 6.07 -6.21
N HIS A 129 -9.51 5.28 -7.25
CA HIS A 129 -8.17 4.80 -7.57
C HIS A 129 -7.22 5.93 -8.01
N PHE A 130 -7.66 6.83 -8.89
CA PHE A 130 -6.87 7.97 -9.35
C PHE A 130 -6.63 9.00 -8.25
N HIS A 131 -7.64 9.30 -7.43
CA HIS A 131 -7.50 10.25 -6.33
C HIS A 131 -6.48 9.76 -5.29
N LYS A 132 -6.52 8.46 -4.96
CA LYS A 132 -5.52 7.83 -4.09
C LYS A 132 -4.10 7.91 -4.68
N ARG A 133 -3.95 7.80 -6.01
CA ARG A 133 -2.65 7.93 -6.68
C ARG A 133 -2.11 9.37 -6.61
N LYS A 134 -2.98 10.36 -6.81
CA LYS A 134 -2.62 11.80 -6.74
C LYS A 134 -2.19 12.21 -5.34
N MET A 135 -2.92 11.79 -4.30
CA MET A 135 -2.57 12.10 -2.91
C MET A 135 -1.21 11.51 -2.52
N ARG A 136 -0.94 10.24 -2.88
CA ARG A 136 0.38 9.62 -2.63
C ARG A 136 1.51 10.30 -3.39
N GLY A 137 1.24 10.90 -4.56
CA GLY A 137 2.21 11.69 -5.31
C GLY A 137 2.58 13.00 -4.60
N LYS A 138 1.58 13.71 -4.07
CA LYS A 138 1.75 14.98 -3.36
C LYS A 138 2.53 14.81 -2.04
N GLU A 139 2.15 13.84 -1.21
CA GLU A 139 2.85 13.53 0.05
C GLU A 139 4.33 13.17 -0.16
N ARG A 140 4.64 12.44 -1.24
CA ARG A 140 6.03 12.09 -1.59
C ARG A 140 6.86 13.28 -2.04
N SER A 141 6.24 14.28 -2.65
CA SER A 141 6.91 15.52 -3.07
C SER A 141 7.20 16.43 -1.87
N GLU A 142 6.21 16.60 -0.98
CA GLU A 142 6.34 17.43 0.22
C GLU A 142 7.33 16.82 1.23
N GLY A 143 7.28 15.50 1.45
CA GLY A 143 8.24 14.81 2.33
C GLY A 143 9.70 14.80 1.82
N LYS A 144 9.92 15.04 0.51
CA LYS A 144 11.27 15.24 -0.05
C LYS A 144 11.77 16.68 0.09
N ARG A 145 10.86 17.67 0.11
CA ARG A 145 11.20 19.08 0.29
C ARG A 145 11.60 19.41 1.72
N GLY A 146 11.01 18.76 2.73
CA GLY A 146 11.40 18.93 4.14
C GLY A 146 12.66 18.18 4.58
N ARG A 147 13.37 17.52 3.65
CA ARG A 147 14.61 16.76 3.90
C ARG A 147 15.83 17.31 3.15
N ARG A 148 15.67 18.43 2.46
CA ARG A 148 16.74 19.16 1.78
C ARG A 148 17.13 20.38 2.60
#